data_AF-A0A961D0Q8-F1
#
_entry.id   AF-A0A961D0Q8-F1
#
_cell.length_a   1.000
_cell.length_b   1.000
_cell.length_c   1.000
_cell.angle_alpha   90.00
_cell.angle_beta   90.00
_cell.angle_gamma   90.00
#
_symmetry.space_group_name_H-M   'P 1'
#
loop_
_entity.id
_entity.type
_entity.pdbx_description
1 polymer ?
#
loop_
_entity_poly.entity_id
_entity_poly.type
_entity_poly.pdbx_seq_one_letter_code
_entity_poly.pdbx_strand_id
1 'polypeptide(L)'
;MNEPAELRTPAEEDLPLIISVDDHVMEPKDLWQQQLPPSMRDRGPRVVQEKVRLKFEGGHYGFERNDPDGQMCDVWLFEDAVVPTGFLHGPAGVPREEQRNVAAVYEDLRPGTYNQADRLA
;
A
#
# COMPACT_ATOMS: atom_id res chain seq x y z
N MET A 1 -47.78 9.86 -16.03
CA MET A 1 -47.16 9.40 -14.77
C MET A 1 -46.15 8.34 -15.18
N ASN A 2 -44.88 8.72 -15.37
CA ASN A 2 -43.84 7.73 -15.64
C ASN A 2 -43.36 7.20 -14.29
N GLU A 3 -43.36 5.88 -14.13
CA GLU A 3 -42.78 5.25 -12.95
C GLU A 3 -41.28 5.57 -12.88
N PRO A 4 -40.73 5.83 -11.68
CA PRO A 4 -39.30 6.03 -11.52
C PRO A 4 -38.58 4.73 -11.89
N ALA A 5 -37.60 4.82 -12.79
CA ALA A 5 -36.75 3.68 -13.12
C ALA A 5 -36.14 3.13 -11.83
N GLU A 6 -36.31 1.83 -11.57
CA GLU A 6 -35.61 1.14 -10.48
C GLU A 6 -34.11 1.45 -10.63
N LEU A 7 -33.51 2.07 -9.61
CA LEU A 7 -32.06 2.22 -9.52
C LEU A 7 -31.46 0.82 -9.40
N ARG A 8 -31.03 0.25 -10.52
CA ARG A 8 -30.22 -0.96 -10.58
C ARG A 8 -28.77 -0.54 -10.70
N THR A 9 -27.91 -1.12 -9.86
CA THR A 9 -26.46 -1.07 -10.07
C THR A 9 -26.18 -1.61 -11.48
N PRO A 10 -25.46 -0.87 -12.35
CA PRO A 10 -25.12 -1.34 -13.70
C PRO A 10 -24.38 -2.68 -13.66
N ALA A 11 -24.53 -3.49 -14.70
CA ALA A 11 -23.66 -4.64 -14.90
C ALA A 11 -22.24 -4.16 -15.27
N GLU A 12 -21.22 -5.00 -15.06
CA GLU A 12 -19.82 -4.62 -15.33
C GLU A 12 -19.62 -4.24 -16.81
N GLU A 13 -20.28 -4.95 -17.72
CA GLU A 13 -20.27 -4.70 -19.17
C GLU A 13 -20.94 -3.39 -19.59
N ASP A 14 -21.79 -2.80 -18.74
CA ASP A 14 -22.45 -1.52 -18.99
C ASP A 14 -21.62 -0.32 -18.50
N LEU A 15 -20.55 -0.57 -17.74
CA LEU A 15 -19.66 0.48 -17.27
C LEU A 15 -18.81 1.01 -18.44
N PRO A 16 -18.73 2.34 -18.64
CA PRO A 16 -17.86 2.90 -19.65
C PRO A 16 -16.39 2.60 -19.29
N LEU A 17 -15.52 2.53 -20.30
CA LEU A 17 -14.09 2.54 -20.05
C LEU A 17 -13.70 3.82 -19.30
N ILE A 18 -12.98 3.64 -18.21
CA ILE A 18 -12.46 4.73 -17.37
C ILE A 18 -10.94 4.84 -17.52
N ILE A 19 -10.43 6.05 -17.36
CA ILE A 19 -8.98 6.30 -17.23
C ILE A 19 -8.73 6.58 -15.76
N SER A 20 -7.91 5.76 -15.10
CA SER A 20 -7.36 6.08 -13.79
C SER A 20 -6.30 7.18 -13.97
N VAL A 21 -6.47 8.29 -13.25
CA VAL A 21 -5.56 9.44 -13.35
C VAL A 21 -4.55 9.50 -12.19
N ASP A 22 -4.69 8.59 -11.22
CA ASP A 22 -3.84 8.55 -10.04
C ASP A 22 -3.70 7.10 -9.55
N ASP A 23 -2.62 6.45 -10.00
CA ASP A 23 -2.24 5.12 -9.55
C ASP A 23 -0.82 5.17 -8.98
N HIS A 24 -0.60 4.37 -7.94
CA HIS A 24 0.71 4.22 -7.33
C HIS A 24 1.12 2.74 -7.34
N VAL A 25 2.43 2.52 -7.35
CA VAL A 25 3.01 1.19 -7.25
C VAL A 25 3.89 1.12 -6.02
N MET A 26 3.92 -0.03 -5.35
CA MET A 26 4.90 -0.29 -4.31
C MET A 26 6.23 -0.67 -4.95
N GLU A 27 7.28 0.08 -4.64
CA GLU A 27 8.63 -0.18 -5.11
C GLU A 27 9.23 -1.42 -4.45
N PRO A 28 10.13 -2.16 -5.11
CA PRO A 28 10.94 -3.17 -4.44
C PRO A 28 11.71 -2.56 -3.26
N LYS A 29 11.77 -3.27 -2.12
CA LYS A 29 12.38 -2.79 -0.87
C LYS A 29 13.85 -2.37 -0.99
N ASP A 30 14.55 -2.88 -1.99
CA ASP A 30 15.97 -2.67 -2.25
C ASP A 30 16.23 -1.83 -3.52
N LEU A 31 15.20 -1.25 -4.14
CA LEU A 31 15.29 -0.46 -5.37
C LEU A 31 16.44 0.55 -5.29
N TRP A 32 16.48 1.36 -4.24
CA TRP A 32 17.48 2.41 -4.10
C TRP A 32 18.87 1.89 -3.74
N GLN A 33 18.97 0.77 -3.03
CA GLN A 33 20.26 0.14 -2.74
C GLN A 33 20.87 -0.49 -4.00
N GLN A 34 20.04 -0.93 -4.94
CA GLN A 34 20.50 -1.44 -6.24
C GLN A 34 20.84 -0.31 -7.22
N GLN A 35 19.94 0.68 -7.37
CA GLN A 35 19.97 1.62 -8.49
C GLN A 35 20.74 2.92 -8.22
N LEU A 36 20.88 3.35 -6.96
CA LEU A 36 21.66 4.55 -6.67
C LEU A 36 23.16 4.30 -6.83
N PRO A 37 23.94 5.33 -7.24
CA PRO A 37 25.40 5.28 -7.19
C PRO A 37 25.89 4.91 -5.79
N PRO A 38 27.01 4.17 -5.65
CA PRO A 38 27.51 3.73 -4.35
C PRO A 38 27.66 4.87 -3.32
N SER A 39 28.05 6.07 -3.77
CA SER A 39 28.20 7.26 -2.93
C SER A 39 26.90 7.83 -2.36
N MET A 40 25.74 7.38 -2.83
CA MET A 40 24.42 7.88 -2.44
C MET A 40 23.55 6.85 -1.74
N ARG A 41 23.89 5.56 -1.78
CA ARG A 41 23.04 4.46 -1.26
C ARG A 41 22.69 4.62 0.21
N ASP A 42 23.64 5.05 1.03
CA ASP A 42 23.45 5.24 2.48
C ASP A 42 22.50 6.41 2.80
N ARG A 43 22.32 7.33 1.85
CA ARG A 43 21.44 8.50 1.97
C ARG A 43 20.12 8.33 1.22
N GLY A 44 19.99 7.28 0.42
CA GLY A 44 18.77 7.00 -0.33
C GLY A 44 17.66 6.44 0.56
N PRO A 45 16.42 6.36 0.04
CA PRO A 45 15.35 5.68 0.74
C PRO A 45 15.72 4.23 1.06
N ARG A 46 15.27 3.75 2.21
CA ARG A 46 15.49 2.37 2.65
C ARG A 46 14.33 1.88 3.50
N VAL A 47 14.09 0.57 3.45
CA VAL A 47 13.14 -0.10 4.33
C VAL A 47 13.84 -0.59 5.60
N VAL A 48 13.19 -0.42 6.74
CA VAL A 48 13.53 -1.09 8.01
C VAL A 48 12.32 -1.82 8.55
N GLN A 49 12.55 -2.86 9.36
CA GLN A 49 11.49 -3.56 10.06
C GLN A 49 11.36 -3.06 11.49
N GLU A 50 10.16 -2.63 11.84
CA GLU A 50 9.82 -2.10 13.16
C GLU A 50 8.44 -2.60 13.60
N LYS A 51 8.20 -2.64 14.91
CA LYS A 51 6.82 -2.79 15.40
C LYS A 51 6.09 -1.47 15.34
N VAL A 52 4.99 -1.43 14.59
CA VAL A 52 4.20 -0.21 14.35
C VAL A 52 2.74 -0.44 14.73
N ARG A 53 2.15 0.55 15.41
CA ARG A 53 0.69 0.65 15.58
C ARG A 53 0.18 1.75 14.67
N LEU A 54 -0.64 1.40 13.68
CA LEU A 54 -1.39 2.39 12.90
C LEU A 54 -2.58 2.92 13.72
N LYS A 55 -2.90 4.20 13.53
CA LYS A 55 -4.04 4.88 14.14
C LYS A 55 -4.84 5.59 13.05
N PHE A 56 -6.14 5.41 13.08
CA PHE A 56 -7.07 6.15 12.24
C PHE A 56 -8.17 6.72 13.13
N GLU A 57 -7.98 7.97 13.55
CA GLU A 57 -8.86 8.65 14.52
C GLU A 57 -9.36 9.95 13.90
N GLY A 58 -10.68 10.14 13.84
CA GLY A 58 -11.27 11.39 13.34
C GLY A 58 -10.94 11.74 11.88
N GLY A 59 -10.60 10.75 11.04
CA GLY A 59 -10.16 10.97 9.65
C GLY A 59 -8.65 11.24 9.51
N HIS A 60 -7.90 11.25 10.61
CA HIS A 60 -6.45 11.42 10.60
C HIS A 60 -5.75 10.08 10.66
N TYR A 61 -4.91 9.83 9.65
CA TYR A 61 -4.00 8.70 9.63
C TYR A 61 -2.72 9.06 10.38
N GLY A 62 -2.36 8.25 11.37
CA GLY A 62 -1.14 8.39 12.16
C GLY A 62 -0.58 7.02 12.54
N PHE A 63 0.60 7.00 13.17
CA PHE A 63 1.24 5.77 13.59
C PHE A 63 2.19 5.98 14.77
N GLU A 64 2.41 4.94 15.55
CA GLU A 64 3.43 4.86 16.59
C GLU A 64 4.48 3.83 16.20
N ARG A 65 5.74 4.24 16.18
CA ARG A 65 6.89 3.37 15.89
C ARG A 65 7.42 2.73 17.15
N ASN A 66 8.06 1.58 17.00
CA ASN A 66 8.66 0.81 18.09
C ASN A 66 7.66 0.53 19.23
N ASP A 67 6.38 0.38 18.90
CA ASP A 67 5.34 0.01 19.86
C ASP A 67 5.54 -1.47 20.24
N PRO A 68 5.77 -1.81 21.52
CA PRO A 68 5.95 -3.21 21.94
C PRO A 68 4.80 -4.14 21.56
N ASP A 69 3.58 -3.59 21.49
CA ASP A 69 2.34 -4.27 21.13
C ASP A 69 1.93 -4.00 19.67
N GLY A 70 2.77 -3.29 18.91
CA GLY A 70 2.59 -3.03 17.49
C GLY A 70 2.79 -4.28 16.62
N GLN A 71 2.33 -4.19 15.37
CA GLN A 71 2.52 -5.24 14.36
C GLN A 71 3.84 -5.03 13.63
N MET A 72 4.47 -6.11 13.16
CA MET A 72 5.66 -5.97 12.33
C MET A 72 5.32 -5.20 11.06
N CYS A 73 6.16 -4.25 10.70
CA CYS A 73 5.92 -3.33 9.61
C CYS A 73 7.21 -3.03 8.87
N ASP A 74 7.13 -3.03 7.54
CA ASP A 74 8.17 -2.45 6.69
C ASP A 74 7.96 -0.94 6.61
N VAL A 75 8.93 -0.18 7.12
CA VAL A 75 8.87 1.27 7.21
C VAL A 75 9.90 1.89 6.28
N TRP A 76 9.44 2.73 5.36
CA TRP A 76 10.31 3.53 4.51
C TRP A 76 10.89 4.71 5.30
N LEU A 77 12.21 4.85 5.25
CA LEU A 77 12.96 5.97 5.83
C LEU A 77 13.67 6.72 4.71
N PHE A 78 13.46 8.04 4.66
CA PHE A 78 14.19 8.92 3.75
C PHE A 78 14.24 10.34 4.30
N GLU A 79 15.45 10.86 4.57
CA GLU A 79 15.62 12.12 5.30
C GLU A 79 14.76 12.15 6.58
N ASP A 80 13.88 13.14 6.74
CA ASP A 80 12.96 13.24 7.87
C ASP A 80 11.64 12.48 7.65
N ALA A 81 11.45 11.90 6.45
CA ALA A 81 10.25 11.14 6.13
C ALA A 81 10.31 9.74 6.73
N VAL A 82 9.20 9.38 7.38
CA VAL A 82 8.95 8.05 7.91
C VAL A 82 7.57 7.60 7.47
N VAL A 83 7.52 6.57 6.65
CA VAL A 83 6.28 6.14 6.01
C VAL A 83 6.07 4.64 6.28
N PRO A 84 5.09 4.27 7.13
CA PRO A 84 4.80 2.87 7.39
C PRO A 84 4.08 2.22 6.20
N THR A 85 4.35 0.94 5.96
CA THR A 85 3.55 0.15 5.03
C THR A 85 2.26 -0.29 5.72
N GLY A 86 1.12 0.06 5.13
CA GLY A 86 -0.19 -0.43 5.53
C GLY A 86 -0.67 -1.54 4.60
N PHE A 87 -1.40 -2.51 5.14
CA PHE A 87 -1.97 -3.62 4.35
C PHE A 87 -2.86 -3.13 3.20
N LEU A 88 -3.54 -1.99 3.39
CA LEU A 88 -4.40 -1.37 2.38
C LEU A 88 -3.63 -0.60 1.28
N HIS A 89 -2.30 -0.58 1.30
CA HIS A 89 -1.51 -0.03 0.19
C HIS A 89 -1.47 -0.96 -1.03
N GLY A 90 -1.73 -2.26 -0.85
CA GLY A 90 -1.79 -3.22 -1.96
C GLY A 90 -2.76 -4.39 -1.74
N PRO A 91 -4.04 -4.16 -1.41
CA PRO A 91 -5.00 -5.22 -1.07
C PRO A 91 -5.62 -5.87 -2.32
N ALA A 92 -5.07 -5.62 -3.52
CA ALA A 92 -5.62 -6.12 -4.78
C ALA A 92 -5.75 -7.66 -4.73
N GLY A 93 -6.97 -8.14 -4.95
CA GLY A 93 -7.30 -9.57 -4.89
C GLY A 93 -7.35 -10.19 -3.48
N VAL A 94 -7.34 -9.38 -2.42
CA VAL A 94 -7.68 -9.82 -1.06
C VAL A 94 -9.21 -9.73 -0.87
N PRO A 95 -9.88 -10.77 -0.34
CA PRO A 95 -11.32 -10.72 -0.04
C PRO A 95 -11.68 -9.52 0.84
N ARG A 96 -12.85 -8.93 0.60
CA ARG A 96 -13.21 -7.65 1.23
C ARG A 96 -13.26 -7.76 2.76
N GLU A 97 -13.72 -8.88 3.26
CA GLU A 97 -13.80 -9.25 4.68
C GLU A 97 -12.42 -9.39 5.35
N GLU A 98 -11.36 -9.62 4.57
CA GLU A 98 -9.98 -9.73 5.05
C GLU A 98 -9.20 -8.42 4.96
N GLN A 99 -9.78 -7.37 4.35
CA GLN A 99 -9.13 -6.07 4.21
C GLN A 99 -9.22 -5.26 5.51
N ARG A 100 -8.07 -5.10 6.17
CA ARG A 100 -7.92 -4.42 7.47
C ARG A 100 -6.89 -3.31 7.39
N ASN A 101 -7.16 -2.17 8.03
CA ASN A 101 -6.23 -1.05 8.11
C ASN A 101 -5.21 -1.29 9.24
N VAL A 102 -4.18 -2.08 8.94
CA VAL A 102 -3.13 -2.48 9.88
C VAL A 102 -1.76 -2.34 9.24
N ALA A 103 -0.72 -2.29 10.08
CA ALA A 103 0.65 -2.29 9.61
C ALA A 103 0.96 -3.61 8.90
N ALA A 104 1.85 -3.59 7.91
CA ALA A 104 2.16 -4.75 7.10
C ALA A 104 3.64 -4.81 6.74
N VAL A 105 4.12 -6.02 6.51
CA VAL A 105 5.37 -6.29 5.78
C VAL A 105 5.02 -6.63 4.32
N TYR A 106 6.02 -6.59 3.45
CA TYR A 106 5.83 -6.86 2.01
C TYR A 106 5.25 -8.25 1.79
N GLU A 107 5.69 -9.22 2.57
CA GLU A 107 5.24 -10.61 2.49
C GLU A 107 3.77 -10.81 2.92
N ASP A 108 3.12 -9.82 3.52
CA ASP A 108 1.66 -9.83 3.74
C ASP A 108 0.88 -9.54 2.45
N LEU A 109 1.53 -8.94 1.45
CA LEU A 109 0.93 -8.54 0.18
C LEU A 109 1.23 -9.57 -0.91
N ARG A 110 0.45 -9.55 -1.99
CA ARG A 110 0.74 -10.40 -3.16
C ARG A 110 2.13 -10.05 -3.72
N PRO A 111 2.95 -11.04 -4.14
CA PRO A 111 4.29 -10.76 -4.66
C PRO A 111 4.31 -9.74 -5.81
N GLY A 112 3.33 -9.80 -6.73
CA GLY A 112 3.19 -8.83 -7.83
C GLY A 112 2.95 -7.37 -7.38
N THR A 113 2.64 -7.12 -6.12
CA THR A 113 2.53 -5.77 -5.56
C THR A 113 3.90 -5.06 -5.54
N TYR A 114 5.00 -5.79 -5.28
CA TYR A 114 6.34 -5.21 -5.14
C TYR A 114 7.42 -5.87 -6.02
N ASN A 115 7.19 -7.06 -6.55
CA ASN A 115 8.09 -7.75 -7.47
C ASN A 115 7.66 -7.54 -8.92
N GLN A 116 8.55 -7.00 -9.75
CA GLN A 116 8.27 -6.71 -11.16
C GLN A 116 7.98 -7.97 -11.98
N ALA A 117 8.72 -9.06 -11.76
CA ALA A 117 8.53 -10.29 -12.52
C ALA A 117 7.17 -10.92 -12.21
N ASP A 118 6.80 -11.00 -10.92
CA ASP A 118 5.51 -11.52 -10.49
C ASP A 118 4.34 -10.63 -10.91
N ARG A 119 4.57 -9.32 -11.10
CA ARG A 119 3.55 -8.37 -11.58
C ARG A 119 3.17 -8.59 -13.04
N LEU A 120 4.12 -9.04 -13.85
CA LEU A 120 3.97 -9.19 -15.30
C LEU A 120 3.61 -10.62 -15.74
N ALA A 121 3.56 -11.57 -14.79
CA ALA A 121 3.35 -12.99 -15.04
C ALA A 121 1.88 -13.39 -15.25
#